data_AF-A0A9P7JS52-F1
#
_entry.id   AF-A0A9P7JS52-F1
#
_cell.length_a   1.000
_cell.length_b   1.000
_cell.length_c   1.000
_cell.angle_alpha   90.00
_cell.angle_beta   90.00
_cell.angle_gamma   90.00
#
_symmetry.space_group_name_H-M   'P 1'
#
loop_
_entity.id
_entity.type
_entity.pdbx_description
1 polymer ?
#
loop_
_entity_poly.entity_id
_entity_poly.type
_entity_poly.pdbx_seq_one_letter_code
_entity_poly.pdbx_strand_id
1 'polypeptide(L)'
;MPVTALRSLLLFFDGIIKETLRLHPSCPVMDRVASNANTLPLQFPTRSRSSICTSAAATLEGAYSIIPILAANRHREIAVVHYSVMIPATMWQCLIQQGYTISSRVYDRMYDRKKLLQQKAFARHQAGGILVFH
;
A
#
# COMPACT_ATOMS: atom_id res chain seq x y z
N MET A 1 -4.45 -26.96 -23.74
CA MET A 1 -4.06 -25.72 -23.03
C MET A 1 -2.63 -25.90 -22.51
N PRO A 2 -1.67 -25.03 -22.87
CA PRO A 2 -0.30 -25.16 -22.37
C PRO A 2 -0.25 -24.86 -20.87
N VAL A 3 0.50 -25.68 -20.11
CA VAL A 3 0.65 -25.61 -18.64
C VAL A 3 1.13 -24.24 -18.16
N THR A 4 1.85 -23.52 -19.02
CA THR A 4 2.35 -22.16 -18.78
C THR A 4 1.23 -21.11 -18.67
N ALA A 5 0.15 -21.26 -19.44
CA ALA A 5 -0.99 -20.33 -19.40
C ALA A 5 -1.76 -20.47 -18.07
N LEU A 6 -1.91 -21.70 -17.56
CA LEU A 6 -2.55 -21.96 -16.27
C LEU A 6 -1.77 -21.30 -15.12
N ARG A 7 -0.43 -21.39 -15.13
CA ARG A 7 0.42 -20.79 -14.11
C ARG A 7 0.33 -19.26 -14.08
N SER A 8 0.29 -18.62 -15.24
CA SER A 8 0.13 -17.16 -15.35
C SER A 8 -1.23 -16.70 -14.84
N LEU A 9 -2.29 -17.48 -15.10
CA LEU A 9 -3.63 -17.18 -14.62
C LEU A 9 -3.73 -17.26 -13.09
N LEU A 10 -3.08 -18.26 -12.48
CA LEU A 10 -3.05 -18.41 -11.01
C LEU A 10 -2.36 -17.22 -10.33
N LEU A 11 -1.20 -16.78 -10.85
CA LEU A 11 -0.48 -15.62 -10.31
C LEU A 11 -1.30 -14.33 -10.42
N PHE A 12 -2.12 -14.19 -11.46
CA PHE A 12 -3.02 -13.07 -11.63
C PHE A 12 -4.13 -13.07 -10.58
N PHE A 13 -4.79 -14.20 -10.38
CA PHE A 13 -5.82 -14.34 -9.35
C PHE A 13 -5.25 -14.11 -7.94
N ASP A 14 -4.06 -14.62 -7.66
CA ASP A 14 -3.37 -14.34 -6.40
C ASP A 14 -3.14 -12.84 -6.19
N GLY A 15 -2.79 -12.11 -7.24
CA GLY A 15 -2.63 -10.66 -7.22
C GLY A 15 -3.94 -9.94 -6.91
N ILE A 16 -5.04 -10.33 -7.57
CA ILE A 16 -6.38 -9.76 -7.30
C ILE A 16 -6.78 -10.03 -5.86
N ILE A 17 -6.70 -11.29 -5.41
CA ILE A 17 -7.13 -11.69 -4.07
C ILE A 17 -6.34 -10.91 -3.01
N LYS A 18 -5.02 -10.80 -3.16
CA LYS A 18 -4.17 -10.01 -2.25
C LYS A 18 -4.57 -8.55 -2.22
N GLU A 19 -4.84 -7.95 -3.37
CA GLU A 19 -5.22 -6.53 -3.45
C GLU A 19 -6.62 -6.28 -2.90
N THR A 20 -7.57 -7.17 -3.17
CA THR A 20 -8.91 -7.12 -2.57
C THR A 20 -8.84 -7.24 -1.06
N LEU A 21 -8.07 -8.20 -0.52
CA LEU A 21 -7.91 -8.36 0.93
C LEU A 21 -7.13 -7.21 1.57
N ARG A 22 -6.23 -6.55 0.83
CA ARG A 22 -5.54 -5.33 1.29
C ARG A 22 -6.51 -4.17 1.44
N LEU A 23 -7.38 -3.95 0.45
CA LEU A 23 -8.35 -2.85 0.42
C LEU A 23 -9.58 -3.11 1.30
N HIS A 24 -9.97 -4.38 1.43
CA HIS A 24 -11.15 -4.86 2.14
C HIS A 24 -10.77 -6.02 3.08
N PRO A 25 -9.94 -5.77 4.11
CA PRO A 25 -9.59 -6.79 5.08
C PRO A 25 -10.86 -7.20 5.84
N SER A 26 -11.05 -8.50 6.06
CA SER A 26 -12.15 -9.00 6.88
C SER A 26 -12.08 -8.50 8.33
N CYS A 27 -10.88 -8.18 8.81
CA CYS A 27 -10.63 -7.60 10.12
C CYS A 27 -9.87 -6.27 9.97
N PRO A 28 -10.55 -5.11 10.07
CA PRO A 28 -9.93 -3.81 9.81
C PRO A 28 -9.07 -3.29 10.96
N VAL A 29 -9.18 -3.89 12.15
CA VAL A 29 -8.52 -3.49 13.39
C VAL A 29 -8.10 -4.73 14.16
N MET A 30 -6.91 -4.72 14.75
CA MET A 30 -6.45 -5.77 15.66
C MET A 30 -6.09 -5.15 17.01
N ASP A 31 -6.64 -5.72 18.07
CA ASP A 31 -6.36 -5.28 19.43
C ASP A 31 -5.36 -6.22 20.09
N ARG A 32 -4.41 -5.64 20.84
CA ARG A 32 -3.41 -6.37 21.63
C ARG A 32 -3.37 -5.79 23.04
N VAL A 33 -3.17 -6.66 24.02
CA VAL A 33 -2.87 -6.27 25.40
C VAL A 33 -1.41 -6.57 25.66
N ALA A 34 -0.65 -5.58 26.10
CA ALA A 34 0.75 -5.76 26.44
C ALA A 34 0.87 -6.61 27.71
N SER A 35 1.53 -7.76 27.61
CA SER A 35 1.73 -8.66 28.76
C SER A 35 2.81 -8.17 29.72
N ASN A 36 3.73 -7.33 29.25
CA ASN A 36 4.82 -6.73 30.03
C ASN A 36 5.03 -5.31 29.53
N ALA A 37 5.61 -4.46 30.38
CA ALA A 37 6.06 -3.13 29.96
C ALA A 37 7.14 -3.27 28.87
N ASN A 38 6.96 -2.59 27.74
CA ASN A 38 7.87 -2.65 26.60
C ASN A 38 7.92 -1.29 25.88
N THR A 39 9.00 -1.04 25.16
CA THR A 39 9.17 0.17 24.35
C THR A 39 9.15 -0.21 22.87
N LEU A 40 8.13 0.27 22.15
CA LEU A 40 7.97 0.04 20.72
C LEU A 40 8.82 1.05 19.93
N PRO A 41 9.77 0.61 19.10
CA PRO A 41 10.55 1.52 18.27
C PRO A 41 9.67 2.10 17.16
N LEU A 42 9.75 3.41 16.95
CA LEU A 42 9.07 4.07 15.85
C LEU A 42 10.03 4.16 14.66
N GLN A 43 9.55 3.80 13.47
CA GLN A 43 10.34 3.90 12.25
C GLN A 43 10.77 5.35 11.95
N PHE A 44 9.88 6.30 12.26
CA PHE A 44 10.13 7.73 12.13
C PHE A 44 9.87 8.41 13.48
N PRO A 45 10.73 9.34 13.93
CA PRO A 45 10.48 10.08 15.16
C PRO A 45 9.17 10.86 15.07
N THR A 46 8.29 10.68 16.06
CA THR A 46 7.05 11.44 16.16
C THR A 46 7.24 12.57 17.16
N ARG A 47 6.72 13.75 16.83
CA ARG A 47 6.74 14.90 17.75
C ARG A 47 5.53 14.82 18.66
N SER A 48 5.76 14.79 19.98
CA SER A 48 4.66 14.83 20.95
C SER A 48 4.07 16.24 21.07
N ARG A 49 2.95 16.37 21.78
CA ARG A 49 2.33 17.68 22.10
C ARG A 49 3.26 18.61 22.89
N SER A 50 4.21 18.07 23.66
CA SER A 50 5.24 18.86 24.36
C SER A 50 6.40 19.27 23.46
N SER A 51 6.28 19.03 22.15
CA SER A 51 7.27 19.34 21.12
C SER A 51 8.54 18.48 21.15
N ILE A 52 8.61 17.51 22.06
CA ILE A 52 9.70 16.55 22.21
C ILE A 52 9.59 15.49 21.11
N CYS A 53 10.67 15.28 20.36
CA CYS A 53 10.78 14.19 19.40
C CYS A 53 10.99 12.86 20.14
N THR A 54 10.07 11.93 19.96
CA THR A 54 10.15 10.57 20.51
C THR A 54 10.37 9.60 19.37
N SER A 55 11.47 8.85 19.43
CA SER A 55 11.77 7.75 18.49
C SER A 55 11.24 6.40 18.97
N ALA A 56 10.63 6.37 20.16
CA ALA A 56 10.11 5.16 20.77
C ALA A 56 8.86 5.48 21.60
N ALA A 57 7.91 4.54 21.61
CA ALA A 57 6.67 4.65 22.39
C ALA A 57 6.68 3.61 23.53
N ALA A 58 6.68 4.09 24.76
CA ALA A 58 6.56 3.23 25.93
C ALA A 58 5.13 2.68 26.03
N THR A 59 5.02 1.37 26.20
CA THR A 59 3.78 0.63 26.43
C THR A 59 3.84 0.04 27.82
N LEU A 60 2.81 0.29 28.64
CA LEU A 60 2.74 -0.26 30.00
C LEU A 60 2.19 -1.69 29.96
N GLU A 61 2.50 -2.47 30.99
CA GLU A 61 1.85 -3.76 31.21
C GLU A 61 0.33 -3.56 31.36
N GLY A 62 -0.46 -4.43 30.71
CA GLY A 62 -1.91 -4.33 30.64
C GLY A 62 -2.44 -3.26 29.68
N ALA A 63 -1.58 -2.46 29.02
CA ALA A 63 -2.04 -1.44 28.08
C ALA A 63 -2.61 -2.06 26.80
N TYR A 64 -3.71 -1.47 26.31
CA TYR A 64 -4.32 -1.82 25.03
C TYR A 64 -3.61 -1.10 23.88
N SER A 65 -3.23 -1.85 22.86
CA SER A 65 -2.69 -1.36 21.59
C SER A 65 -3.65 -1.71 20.46
N ILE A 66 -4.10 -0.68 19.75
CA ILE A 66 -4.99 -0.81 18.60
C ILE A 66 -4.13 -0.70 17.34
N ILE A 67 -4.15 -1.73 16.50
CA ILE A 67 -3.44 -1.77 15.22
C ILE A 67 -4.48 -1.58 14.11
N PRO A 68 -4.56 -0.39 13.49
CA PRO A 68 -5.52 -0.14 12.43
C PRO A 68 -5.02 -0.74 11.10
N ILE A 69 -5.33 -2.03 10.88
CA ILE A 69 -4.93 -2.79 9.67
C ILE A 69 -5.35 -2.04 8.40
N LEU A 70 -6.56 -1.48 8.36
CA LEU A 70 -7.02 -0.75 7.18
C LEU A 70 -6.18 0.50 6.88
N ALA A 71 -5.76 1.23 7.92
CA ALA A 71 -4.92 2.41 7.77
C ALA A 71 -3.50 2.02 7.34
N ALA A 72 -2.94 0.98 7.96
CA ALA A 72 -1.63 0.43 7.61
C ALA A 72 -1.61 -0.07 6.16
N ASN A 73 -2.63 -0.81 5.73
CA ASN A 73 -2.76 -1.31 4.36
C ASN A 73 -2.86 -0.17 3.34
N ARG A 74 -3.47 0.97 3.69
CA ARG A 74 -3.60 2.15 2.80
C ARG A 74 -2.37 3.06 2.82
N HIS A 75 -1.40 2.82 3.71
CA HIS A 75 -0.18 3.60 3.79
C HIS A 75 0.70 3.36 2.54
N ARG A 76 0.88 4.41 1.73
CA ARG A 76 1.51 4.30 0.40
C ARG A 76 2.97 3.85 0.46
N GLU A 77 3.66 4.11 1.55
CA GLU A 77 5.09 3.76 1.70
C GLU A 77 5.29 2.31 2.17
N ILE A 78 4.31 1.73 2.87
CA ILE A 78 4.34 0.33 3.34
C ILE A 78 3.75 -0.60 2.28
N ALA A 79 2.82 -0.09 1.47
CA ALA A 79 2.43 -0.72 0.23
C ALA A 79 3.60 -0.66 -0.77
N VAL A 80 4.65 -1.45 -0.55
CA VAL A 80 5.80 -1.69 -1.47
C VAL A 80 5.35 -2.39 -2.75
N VAL A 81 4.04 -2.41 -3.00
CA VAL A 81 3.45 -2.96 -4.18
C VAL A 81 2.95 -1.79 -5.03
N HIS A 82 3.79 -1.45 -5.99
CA HIS A 82 3.73 -0.34 -6.94
C HIS A 82 2.51 -0.37 -7.89
N TYR A 83 1.26 -0.44 -7.39
CA TYR A 83 0.08 -0.67 -8.23
C TYR A 83 -0.97 0.44 -8.15
N SER A 84 -0.64 1.59 -8.71
CA SER A 84 -1.63 2.21 -9.59
C SER A 84 -1.68 1.34 -10.85
N VAL A 85 -2.69 0.48 -10.97
CA VAL A 85 -2.91 -0.41 -12.14
C VAL A 85 -1.80 -1.45 -12.37
N MET A 86 -1.95 -2.63 -11.77
CA MET A 86 -1.24 -3.82 -12.23
C MET A 86 -2.09 -4.55 -13.28
N ILE A 87 -1.98 -4.10 -14.52
CA ILE A 87 -1.93 -5.06 -15.63
C ILE A 87 -0.44 -5.23 -15.88
N PRO A 88 0.18 -6.35 -15.48
CA PRO A 88 1.59 -6.59 -15.81
C PRO A 88 1.76 -6.44 -17.33
N ALA A 89 2.83 -5.81 -17.81
CA ALA A 89 3.10 -5.69 -19.26
C ALA A 89 3.08 -7.07 -19.95
N THR A 90 3.48 -8.12 -19.23
CA THR A 90 3.40 -9.52 -19.66
C THR A 90 1.96 -10.02 -19.85
N MET A 91 1.00 -9.49 -19.09
CA MET A 91 -0.43 -9.78 -19.25
C MET A 91 -1.02 -9.07 -20.47
N TRP A 92 -0.51 -7.88 -20.83
CA TRP A 92 -0.88 -7.20 -22.07
C TRP A 92 -0.45 -8.01 -23.30
N GLN A 93 0.80 -8.51 -23.32
CA GLN A 93 1.25 -9.46 -24.34
C GLN A 93 0.38 -10.72 -24.41
N CYS A 94 0.00 -11.28 -23.26
CA CYS A 94 -0.82 -12.50 -23.20
C CYS A 94 -2.26 -12.28 -23.69
N LEU A 95 -2.89 -11.14 -23.34
CA LEU A 95 -4.24 -10.79 -23.80
C LEU A 95 -4.27 -10.48 -25.31
N ILE A 96 -3.24 -9.83 -25.85
CA ILE A 96 -3.07 -9.64 -27.29
C ILE A 96 -2.92 -10.99 -28.02
N GLN A 97 -2.11 -11.91 -27.47
CA GLN A 97 -1.93 -13.25 -28.04
C GLN A 97 -3.20 -14.11 -28.00
N GLN A 98 -4.13 -13.83 -27.07
CA GLN A 98 -5.42 -14.50 -26.97
C GLN A 98 -6.56 -13.78 -27.75
N GLY A 99 -6.26 -12.72 -28.50
CA GLY A 99 -7.22 -12.04 -29.37
C GLY A 99 -8.17 -11.06 -28.67
N TYR A 100 -7.91 -10.71 -27.41
CA TYR A 100 -8.72 -9.73 -26.68
C TYR A 100 -8.26 -8.30 -27.02
N THR A 101 -9.14 -7.51 -27.64
CA THR A 101 -8.91 -6.09 -27.93
C THR A 101 -9.41 -5.21 -26.79
N ILE A 102 -8.54 -4.91 -25.84
CA ILE A 102 -8.80 -3.85 -24.85
C ILE A 102 -8.35 -2.52 -25.48
N SER A 103 -9.23 -1.51 -25.51
CA SER A 103 -8.97 -0.21 -26.13
C SER A 103 -7.69 0.43 -25.58
N SER A 104 -6.71 0.68 -26.46
CA SER A 104 -5.45 1.36 -26.16
C SER A 104 -5.63 2.68 -25.40
N ARG A 105 -6.76 3.38 -25.64
CA ARG A 105 -7.14 4.62 -24.94
C ARG A 105 -7.31 4.47 -23.43
N VAL A 106 -7.58 3.26 -22.93
CA VAL A 106 -7.66 2.99 -21.48
C VAL A 106 -6.25 2.86 -20.90
N TYR A 107 -5.36 2.19 -21.61
CA TYR A 107 -3.95 2.03 -21.21
C TYR A 107 -3.20 3.36 -21.23
N ASP A 108 -3.36 4.17 -22.27
CA ASP A 108 -2.71 5.48 -22.40
C ASP A 108 -3.14 6.44 -21.29
N ARG A 109 -4.45 6.49 -20.99
CA ARG A 109 -4.97 7.30 -19.87
C ARG A 109 -4.46 6.85 -18.50
N MET A 110 -4.21 5.55 -18.33
CA MET A 110 -3.64 5.00 -17.10
C MET A 110 -2.14 5.32 -16.97
N TYR A 111 -1.40 5.28 -18.08
CA TYR A 111 0.04 5.56 -18.11
C TYR A 111 0.34 7.06 -17.94
N ASP A 112 -0.42 7.94 -18.61
CA ASP A 112 -0.27 9.39 -18.45
C ASP A 112 -0.57 9.84 -17.02
N ARG A 113 -1.58 9.24 -16.38
CA ARG A 113 -1.90 9.53 -14.97
C ARG A 113 -0.77 9.12 -14.03
N LYS A 114 -0.02 8.04 -14.32
CA LYS A 114 1.18 7.65 -13.57
C LYS A 114 2.29 8.70 -13.69
N LYS A 115 2.56 9.16 -14.91
CA LYS A 115 3.59 10.18 -15.18
C LYS A 115 3.27 11.49 -14.46
N LEU A 116 2.00 11.88 -14.47
CA LEU A 116 1.47 13.06 -13.76
C LEU A 116 1.53 12.93 -12.24
N LEU A 117 1.27 11.74 -11.69
CA LEU A 117 1.36 11.49 -10.24
C LEU A 117 2.81 11.44 -9.76
N GLN A 118 3.73 10.87 -10.56
CA GLN A 118 5.16 10.87 -10.26
C GLN A 118 5.75 12.28 -10.34
N GLN A 119 5.38 13.08 -11.35
CA GLN A 119 5.79 14.49 -11.44
C GLN A 119 5.24 15.33 -10.28
N LYS A 120 3.98 15.11 -9.87
CA LYS A 120 3.38 15.80 -8.71
C LYS A 120 4.00 15.37 -7.38
N ALA A 121 4.39 14.11 -7.23
CA ALA A 121 5.10 13.63 -6.04
C ALA A 121 6.52 14.23 -5.95
N PHE A 122 7.20 14.34 -7.09
CA PHE A 122 8.51 14.99 -7.19
C PHE A 122 8.43 16.50 -6.88
N ALA A 123 7.40 17.19 -7.40
CA ALA A 123 7.17 18.62 -7.12
C ALA A 123 6.81 18.90 -5.64
N ARG A 124 6.08 18.00 -4.97
CA ARG A 124 5.77 18.11 -3.53
C ARG A 124 6.95 17.86 -2.61
N HIS A 125 7.95 17.10 -3.05
CA HIS A 125 9.19 16.93 -2.29
C HIS A 125 10.11 18.15 -2.37
N GLN A 126 9.95 19.02 -3.38
CA GLN A 126 10.74 20.24 -3.54
C GLN A 126 10.09 21.49 -2.94
N ALA A 127 8.77 21.50 -2.77
CA ALA A 127 8.02 22.59 -2.12
C ALA A 127 7.61 22.16 -0.69
N GLY A 128 8.36 22.59 0.33
CA GLY A 128 8.20 22.11 1.71
C GLY A 128 6.88 22.47 2.41
N GLY A 129 6.76 21.98 3.65
CA GLY A 129 5.98 22.62 4.71
C GLY A 129 4.69 21.93 5.16
N ILE A 130 4.74 21.39 6.40
CA ILE A 130 3.70 21.33 7.45
C ILE A 130 2.32 20.77 7.05
N LEU A 131 1.89 19.69 7.72
CA LEU A 131 0.47 19.40 7.92
C LEU A 131 0.21 18.84 9.32
N VAL A 132 -0.51 19.65 10.08
CA VAL A 132 -1.13 19.38 11.38
C VAL A 132 -2.26 18.37 11.18
N PHE A 133 -2.37 17.40 12.08
CA PHE A 133 -3.59 16.59 12.23
C PHE A 133 -4.24 16.94 13.57
N HIS A 134 -5.52 17.33 13.50
CA HIS A 134 -6.44 17.51 14.61
C HIS A 134 -6.81 16.17 15.25
#